data_AF-A0A2M9YMP0-F1
#
_entry.id   AF-A0A2M9YMP0-F1
#
_cell.length_a   1.000
_cell.length_b   1.000
_cell.length_c   1.000
_cell.angle_alpha   90.00
_cell.angle_beta   90.00
_cell.angle_gamma   90.00
#
_symmetry.space_group_name_H-M   'P 1'
#
loop_
_entity.id
_entity.type
_entity.pdbx_description
1 polymer ?
#
loop_
_entity_poly.entity_id
_entity_poly.type
_entity_poly.pdbx_seq_one_letter_code
_entity_poly.pdbx_strand_id
1 'polypeptide(L)'
;MESSSEESAEFREKLRNFILFESARRFHDSLSLKEFERASWIAKIFRETVSFLGIGEATVEGVKSKNLYSARQYFAADLIAYTGQAKDSQFVSLITQMVPNPISDPRLAFNLACLHALNGNKQEMLQYMKIALFLGRETVDFERDSDFNAFRSDPDFIRMLWEGPALDPSLIPSEEETK
;
A
#
# COMPACT_ATOMS: atom_id res chain seq x y z
N MET A 1 16.46 -31.59 -20.14
CA MET A 1 15.03 -31.26 -19.87
C MET A 1 14.89 -30.25 -18.74
N GLU A 2 15.76 -30.25 -17.73
CA GLU A 2 15.76 -29.24 -16.64
C GLU A 2 16.07 -27.81 -17.11
N SER A 3 16.97 -27.61 -18.08
CA SER A 3 17.34 -26.25 -18.50
C SER A 3 16.20 -25.47 -19.19
N SER A 4 15.29 -26.13 -19.91
CA SER A 4 14.17 -25.43 -20.57
C SER A 4 13.06 -25.05 -19.59
N SER A 5 12.91 -25.77 -18.48
CA SER A 5 11.96 -25.41 -17.42
C SER A 5 12.45 -24.24 -16.57
N GLU A 6 13.76 -24.17 -16.31
CA GLU A 6 14.38 -23.06 -15.58
C GLU A 6 14.34 -21.76 -16.39
N GLU A 7 14.70 -21.80 -17.68
CA GLU A 7 14.59 -20.64 -18.58
C GLU A 7 13.15 -20.10 -18.68
N SER A 8 12.15 -20.99 -18.67
CA SER A 8 10.73 -20.60 -18.69
C SER A 8 10.29 -19.93 -17.38
N ALA A 9 10.78 -20.42 -16.24
CA ALA A 9 10.50 -19.83 -14.93
C ALA A 9 11.14 -18.45 -14.77
N GLU A 10 12.41 -18.31 -15.17
CA GLU A 10 13.13 -17.03 -15.14
C GLU A 10 12.47 -15.99 -16.06
N PHE A 11 12.06 -16.39 -17.27
CA PHE A 11 11.34 -15.50 -18.18
C PHE A 11 10.00 -15.04 -17.58
N ARG A 12 9.23 -15.97 -16.99
CA ARG A 12 7.96 -15.66 -16.32
C ARG A 12 8.16 -14.69 -15.16
N GLU A 13 9.23 -14.85 -14.39
CA GLU A 13 9.58 -13.95 -13.30
C GLU A 13 9.94 -12.54 -13.80
N LYS A 14 10.82 -12.43 -14.79
CA LYS A 14 11.17 -11.14 -15.41
C LYS A 14 9.92 -10.43 -15.95
N LEU A 15 9.03 -11.19 -16.59
CA LEU A 15 7.80 -10.64 -17.17
C LEU A 15 6.83 -10.12 -16.11
N ARG A 16 6.53 -10.88 -15.04
CA ARG A 16 5.63 -10.40 -13.97
C ARG A 16 6.20 -9.18 -13.23
N ASN A 17 7.52 -9.12 -13.04
CA ASN A 17 8.19 -7.99 -12.39
C ASN A 17 8.11 -6.74 -13.26
N PHE A 18 8.36 -6.87 -14.58
CA PHE A 18 8.21 -5.78 -15.55
C PHE A 18 6.78 -5.26 -15.62
N ILE A 19 5.79 -6.15 -15.71
CA ILE A 19 4.36 -5.79 -15.76
C ILE A 19 3.95 -5.05 -14.49
N LEU A 20 4.37 -5.51 -13.31
CA LEU A 20 4.10 -4.83 -12.05
C LEU A 20 4.70 -3.41 -12.04
N PHE A 21 5.98 -3.28 -12.41
CA PHE A 21 6.66 -1.99 -12.47
C PHE A 21 5.94 -1.00 -13.39
N GLU A 22 5.67 -1.40 -14.64
CA GLU A 22 5.01 -0.54 -15.62
C GLU A 22 3.58 -0.18 -15.21
N SER A 23 2.83 -1.14 -14.65
CA SER A 23 1.46 -0.92 -14.20
C SER A 23 1.44 0.07 -13.04
N ALA A 24 2.29 -0.13 -12.03
CA ALA A 24 2.40 0.77 -10.88
C ALA A 24 2.69 2.21 -11.32
N ARG A 25 3.69 2.39 -12.19
CA ARG A 25 4.10 3.72 -12.66
C ARG A 25 3.03 4.40 -13.52
N ARG A 26 2.50 3.70 -14.53
CA ARG A 26 1.49 4.29 -15.43
C ARG A 26 0.18 4.55 -14.72
N PHE A 27 -0.21 3.69 -13.78
CA PHE A 27 -1.39 3.92 -12.97
C PHE A 27 -1.22 5.16 -12.11
N HIS A 28 -0.07 5.31 -11.45
CA HIS A 28 0.28 6.50 -10.67
C HIS A 28 0.17 7.78 -11.50
N ASP A 29 0.83 7.80 -12.66
CA ASP A 29 0.80 8.94 -13.58
C ASP A 29 -0.65 9.27 -13.98
N SER A 30 -1.44 8.26 -14.36
CA SER A 30 -2.85 8.44 -14.74
C SER A 30 -3.70 8.97 -13.58
N LEU A 31 -3.52 8.44 -12.38
CA LEU A 31 -4.23 8.89 -11.18
C LEU A 31 -3.86 10.33 -10.81
N SER A 32 -2.57 10.69 -10.90
CA SER A 32 -2.08 12.05 -10.63
C SER A 32 -2.66 13.10 -11.59
N LEU A 33 -2.92 12.70 -12.84
CA LEU A 33 -3.55 13.51 -13.87
C LEU A 33 -5.09 13.45 -13.84
N LYS A 34 -5.68 12.70 -12.89
CA LYS A 34 -7.13 12.44 -12.78
C LYS A 34 -7.73 11.76 -14.02
N GLU A 35 -6.93 11.01 -14.76
CA GLU A 35 -7.36 10.19 -15.90
C GLU A 35 -7.94 8.85 -15.40
N PHE A 36 -9.07 8.88 -14.68
CA PHE A 36 -9.62 7.72 -13.98
C PHE A 36 -9.98 6.53 -14.88
N GLU A 37 -10.48 6.78 -16.09
CA GLU A 37 -10.76 5.73 -17.08
C GLU A 37 -9.49 4.99 -17.49
N ARG A 38 -8.41 5.74 -17.72
CA ARG A 38 -7.11 5.18 -18.08
C ARG A 38 -6.50 4.41 -16.91
N ALA A 39 -6.57 4.96 -15.70
CA ALA A 39 -6.14 4.27 -14.49
C ALA A 39 -6.90 2.94 -14.32
N SER A 40 -8.23 2.95 -14.44
CA SER A 40 -9.07 1.74 -14.39
C SER A 40 -8.65 0.70 -15.42
N TRP A 41 -8.39 1.12 -16.66
CA TRP A 41 -7.96 0.21 -17.72
C TRP A 41 -6.61 -0.46 -17.42
N ILE A 42 -5.64 0.30 -16.91
CA ILE A 42 -4.33 -0.23 -16.48
C ILE A 42 -4.51 -1.27 -15.38
N ALA A 43 -5.30 -0.97 -14.35
CA ALA A 43 -5.56 -1.89 -13.24
C ALA A 43 -6.30 -3.16 -13.68
N LYS A 44 -7.24 -3.05 -14.62
CA LYS A 44 -7.93 -4.20 -15.23
C LYS A 44 -6.94 -5.12 -15.94
N ILE A 45 -6.07 -4.57 -16.80
CA ILE A 45 -5.05 -5.37 -17.48
C ILE A 45 -4.15 -6.07 -16.48
N PHE A 46 -3.63 -5.34 -15.49
CA PHE A 46 -2.77 -5.94 -14.46
C PHE A 46 -3.48 -7.09 -13.74
N ARG A 47 -4.74 -6.90 -13.34
CA ARG A 47 -5.57 -7.94 -12.71
C ARG A 47 -5.67 -9.20 -13.56
N GLU A 48 -5.90 -9.06 -14.87
CA GLU A 48 -5.91 -10.22 -15.78
C GLU A 48 -4.55 -10.92 -15.78
N THR A 49 -3.44 -10.18 -15.73
CA THR A 49 -2.09 -10.76 -15.69
C THR A 49 -1.78 -11.57 -14.43
N VAL A 50 -2.34 -11.17 -13.30
CA VAL A 50 -2.12 -11.84 -12.01
C VAL A 50 -2.63 -13.29 -12.05
N SER A 51 -3.73 -13.57 -12.75
CA SER A 51 -4.31 -14.90 -12.82
C SER A 51 -3.38 -15.96 -13.43
N PHE A 52 -2.48 -15.55 -14.34
CA PHE A 52 -1.61 -16.47 -15.06
C PHE A 52 -0.11 -16.32 -14.73
N LEU A 53 0.37 -15.12 -14.33
CA LEU A 53 1.77 -14.91 -13.96
C LEU A 53 1.99 -14.81 -12.44
N GLY A 54 0.92 -14.57 -11.67
CA GLY A 54 1.01 -14.13 -10.29
C GLY A 54 1.45 -12.67 -10.17
N ILE A 55 1.52 -12.19 -8.93
CA ILE A 55 2.06 -10.87 -8.61
C ILE A 55 3.59 -10.96 -8.59
N GLY A 56 4.25 -10.05 -9.32
CA GLY A 56 5.71 -9.94 -9.31
C GLY A 56 6.27 -9.20 -8.09
N GLU A 57 7.58 -9.08 -8.04
CA GLU A 57 8.30 -8.26 -7.07
C GLU A 57 9.24 -7.31 -7.83
N ALA A 58 9.06 -6.01 -7.62
CA ALA A 58 9.82 -4.97 -8.30
C ALA A 58 9.91 -3.73 -7.41
N THR A 59 10.80 -2.81 -7.77
CA THR A 59 10.92 -1.51 -7.09
C THR A 59 10.57 -0.37 -8.01
N VAL A 60 9.92 0.67 -7.48
CA VAL A 60 9.69 1.96 -8.16
C VAL A 60 10.39 3.07 -7.40
N GLU A 61 10.91 4.05 -8.13
CA GLU A 61 11.47 5.27 -7.55
C GLU A 61 10.36 6.31 -7.36
N GLY A 62 10.20 6.82 -6.15
CA GLY A 62 9.23 7.89 -5.88
C GLY A 62 9.61 9.17 -6.60
N VAL A 63 8.67 9.75 -7.36
CA VAL A 63 8.92 10.95 -8.20
C VAL A 63 9.46 12.13 -7.38
N LYS A 64 8.94 12.32 -6.16
CA LYS A 64 9.33 13.42 -5.26
C LYS A 64 10.44 13.05 -4.29
N SER A 65 10.34 11.89 -3.64
CA SER A 65 11.25 11.49 -2.56
C SER A 65 12.55 10.88 -3.05
N LYS A 66 12.61 10.38 -4.29
CA LYS A 66 13.74 9.62 -4.84
C LYS A 66 14.06 8.30 -4.12
N ASN A 67 13.24 7.93 -3.13
CA ASN A 67 13.35 6.67 -2.44
C ASN A 67 12.85 5.52 -3.33
N LEU A 68 13.40 4.33 -3.11
CA LEU A 68 12.92 3.10 -3.72
C LEU A 68 11.81 2.49 -2.86
N TYR A 69 10.70 2.15 -3.50
CA TYR A 69 9.53 1.52 -2.87
C TYR A 69 9.25 0.18 -3.52
N SER A 70 8.68 -0.77 -2.78
CA SER A 70 8.05 -1.95 -3.38
C SER A 70 6.97 -1.49 -4.37
N ALA A 71 7.11 -1.84 -5.64
CA ALA A 71 6.14 -1.51 -6.69
C ALA A 71 4.75 -2.06 -6.36
N ARG A 72 4.70 -3.22 -5.71
CA ARG A 72 3.48 -3.87 -5.24
C ARG A 72 2.75 -3.03 -4.21
N GLN A 73 3.43 -2.64 -3.13
CA GLN A 73 2.82 -1.79 -2.09
C GLN A 73 2.49 -0.41 -2.64
N TYR A 74 3.35 0.11 -3.52
CA TYR A 74 3.15 1.39 -4.16
C TYR A 74 1.86 1.44 -4.98
N PHE A 75 1.64 0.40 -5.79
CA PHE A 75 0.45 0.29 -6.61
C PHE A 75 -0.80 0.00 -5.78
N ALA A 76 -0.70 -0.84 -4.75
CA ALA A 76 -1.82 -1.08 -3.83
C ALA A 76 -2.30 0.20 -3.15
N ALA A 77 -1.36 1.07 -2.70
CA ALA A 77 -1.69 2.36 -2.10
C ALA A 77 -2.44 3.28 -3.09
N ASP A 78 -2.00 3.32 -4.35
CA ASP A 78 -2.65 4.12 -5.40
C ASP A 78 -4.03 3.56 -5.78
N LEU A 79 -4.21 2.23 -5.79
CA LEU A 79 -5.53 1.60 -6.00
C LEU A 79 -6.53 1.97 -4.90
N ILE A 80 -6.08 2.02 -3.63
CA ILE A 80 -6.93 2.49 -2.53
C ILE A 80 -7.33 3.96 -2.72
N ALA A 81 -6.36 4.81 -3.08
CA ALA A 81 -6.62 6.22 -3.36
C ALA A 81 -7.59 6.40 -4.54
N TYR A 82 -7.48 5.59 -5.58
CA TYR A 82 -8.42 5.54 -6.69
C TYR A 82 -9.84 5.20 -6.20
N THR A 83 -10.01 4.21 -5.31
CA THR A 83 -11.32 3.84 -4.79
C THR A 83 -12.05 5.00 -4.12
N GLY A 84 -11.35 5.82 -3.34
CA GLY A 84 -11.92 7.03 -2.74
C GLY A 84 -12.24 8.12 -3.77
N GLN A 85 -11.27 8.44 -4.63
CA GLN A 85 -11.40 9.56 -5.59
C GLN A 85 -12.42 9.30 -6.70
N ALA A 86 -12.43 8.08 -7.26
CA ALA A 86 -13.33 7.68 -8.33
C ALA A 86 -14.67 7.11 -7.80
N LYS A 87 -14.79 6.90 -6.47
CA LYS A 87 -15.92 6.21 -5.84
C LYS A 87 -16.20 4.83 -6.43
N ASP A 88 -15.11 4.07 -6.66
CA ASP A 88 -15.15 2.79 -7.36
C ASP A 88 -14.32 1.73 -6.62
N SER A 89 -15.01 0.72 -6.07
CA SER A 89 -14.43 -0.35 -5.28
C SER A 89 -14.09 -1.62 -6.06
N GLN A 90 -14.15 -1.61 -7.40
CA GLN A 90 -13.97 -2.82 -8.22
C GLN A 90 -12.61 -3.52 -8.05
N PHE A 91 -11.59 -2.84 -7.48
CA PHE A 91 -10.25 -3.37 -7.28
C PHE A 91 -9.94 -3.81 -5.85
N VAL A 92 -10.90 -3.81 -4.93
CA VAL A 92 -10.67 -4.23 -3.52
C VAL A 92 -10.09 -5.65 -3.42
N SER A 93 -10.56 -6.59 -4.24
CA SER A 93 -9.98 -7.94 -4.29
C SER A 93 -8.52 -7.94 -4.76
N LEU A 94 -8.15 -7.07 -5.70
CA LEU A 94 -6.76 -6.96 -6.18
C LEU A 94 -5.87 -6.33 -5.10
N ILE A 95 -6.36 -5.27 -4.45
CA ILE A 95 -5.68 -4.63 -3.31
C ILE A 95 -5.36 -5.69 -2.25
N THR A 96 -6.34 -6.50 -1.86
CA THR A 96 -6.18 -7.56 -0.84
C THR A 96 -5.08 -8.56 -1.22
N GLN A 97 -4.99 -8.96 -2.49
CA GLN A 97 -3.92 -9.85 -2.96
C GLN A 97 -2.54 -9.16 -2.94
N MET A 98 -2.48 -7.83 -3.06
CA MET A 98 -1.24 -7.07 -3.16
C MET A 98 -0.68 -6.63 -1.80
N VAL A 99 -1.49 -6.51 -0.75
CA VAL A 99 -1.00 -6.13 0.59
C VAL A 99 -0.11 -7.24 1.16
N PRO A 100 1.19 -6.98 1.42
CA PRO A 100 2.07 -7.96 2.05
C PRO A 100 1.88 -7.98 3.58
N ASN A 101 2.36 -9.04 4.21
CA ASN A 101 2.55 -9.12 5.65
C ASN A 101 4.00 -9.56 5.93
N PRO A 102 4.87 -8.70 6.52
CA PRO A 102 4.57 -7.35 7.02
C PRO A 102 4.44 -6.28 5.92
N ILE A 103 3.75 -5.17 6.24
CA ILE A 103 3.73 -3.94 5.43
C ILE A 103 4.99 -3.13 5.74
N SER A 104 5.63 -2.58 4.71
CA SER A 104 6.82 -1.74 4.83
C SER A 104 6.66 -0.33 4.24
N ASP A 105 5.57 -0.06 3.51
CA ASP A 105 5.24 1.29 3.01
C ASP A 105 4.27 2.01 3.97
N PRO A 106 4.68 3.09 4.67
CA PRO A 106 3.79 3.84 5.56
C PRO A 106 2.57 4.43 4.84
N ARG A 107 2.69 4.72 3.55
CA ARG A 107 1.58 5.24 2.74
C ARG A 107 0.52 4.17 2.51
N LEU A 108 0.92 2.92 2.28
CA LEU A 108 -0.03 1.81 2.14
C LEU A 108 -0.80 1.61 3.45
N ALA A 109 -0.09 1.55 4.59
CA ALA A 109 -0.73 1.41 5.89
C ALA A 109 -1.69 2.57 6.18
N PHE A 110 -1.29 3.82 5.92
CA PHE A 110 -2.16 4.98 6.08
C PHE A 110 -3.42 4.88 5.21
N ASN A 111 -3.28 4.57 3.92
CA ASN A 111 -4.42 4.46 3.00
C ASN A 111 -5.37 3.32 3.40
N LEU A 112 -4.84 2.19 3.92
CA LEU A 112 -5.68 1.13 4.48
C LEU A 112 -6.45 1.62 5.72
N ALA A 113 -5.82 2.40 6.60
CA ALA A 113 -6.52 3.02 7.72
C ALA A 113 -7.66 3.92 7.25
N CYS A 114 -7.42 4.77 6.24
CA CYS A 114 -8.46 5.62 5.62
C CYS A 114 -9.62 4.79 5.05
N LEU A 115 -9.32 3.75 4.26
CA LEU A 115 -10.33 2.86 3.67
C LEU A 115 -11.20 2.19 4.76
N HIS A 116 -10.59 1.72 5.84
CA HIS A 116 -11.31 1.13 6.95
C HIS A 116 -12.10 2.17 7.76
N ALA A 117 -11.59 3.39 7.91
CA ALA A 117 -12.32 4.49 8.54
C ALA A 117 -13.60 4.84 7.75
N LEU A 118 -13.50 5.00 6.43
CA LEU A 118 -14.64 5.26 5.56
C LEU A 118 -15.71 4.16 5.61
N ASN A 119 -15.30 2.92 5.83
CA ASN A 119 -16.20 1.77 5.95
C ASN A 119 -16.72 1.53 7.38
N GLY A 120 -16.30 2.34 8.37
CA GLY A 120 -16.69 2.16 9.77
C GLY A 120 -16.00 0.98 10.49
N ASN A 121 -14.95 0.42 9.90
CA ASN A 121 -14.22 -0.75 10.41
C ASN A 121 -13.17 -0.31 11.45
N LYS A 122 -13.63 -0.06 12.68
CA LYS A 122 -12.80 0.52 13.76
C LYS A 122 -11.51 -0.26 14.04
N GLN A 123 -11.59 -1.58 14.21
CA GLN A 123 -10.44 -2.37 14.68
C GLN A 123 -9.33 -2.43 13.64
N GLU A 124 -9.69 -2.66 12.38
CA GLU A 124 -8.78 -2.66 11.25
C GLU A 124 -8.19 -1.26 11.00
N MET A 125 -9.01 -0.21 11.11
CA MET A 125 -8.52 1.16 11.05
C MET A 125 -7.42 1.39 12.11
N LEU A 126 -7.67 1.08 13.38
CA LEU A 126 -6.68 1.25 14.46
C LEU A 126 -5.42 0.40 14.22
N GLN A 127 -5.57 -0.82 13.71
CA GLN A 127 -4.44 -1.69 13.38
C GLN A 127 -3.54 -1.07 12.30
N TYR A 128 -4.12 -0.56 11.21
CA TYR A 128 -3.36 0.06 10.15
C TYR A 128 -2.80 1.43 10.53
N MET A 129 -3.50 2.21 11.36
CA MET A 129 -2.94 3.40 12.00
C MET A 129 -1.67 3.05 12.79
N LYS A 130 -1.71 2.00 13.61
CA LYS A 130 -0.56 1.54 14.40
C LYS A 130 0.65 1.24 13.51
N ILE A 131 0.43 0.52 12.41
CA ILE A 131 1.49 0.16 11.44
C ILE A 131 2.05 1.42 10.76
N ALA A 132 1.18 2.31 10.30
CA ALA A 132 1.60 3.55 9.63
C ALA A 132 2.43 4.46 10.55
N LEU A 133 2.00 4.63 11.81
CA LEU A 133 2.73 5.41 12.82
C LEU A 133 4.09 4.76 13.14
N PHE A 134 4.14 3.44 13.29
CA PHE A 134 5.39 2.70 13.49
C PHE A 134 6.37 2.87 12.32
N LEU A 135 5.86 2.96 11.09
CA LEU A 135 6.64 3.23 9.88
C LEU A 135 6.96 4.72 9.67
N GLY A 136 6.68 5.58 10.65
CA GLY A 136 7.07 7.00 10.65
C GLY A 136 6.05 7.96 10.03
N ARG A 137 4.78 7.54 9.83
CA ARG A 137 3.71 8.47 9.48
C ARG A 137 3.42 9.39 10.67
N GLU A 138 3.17 10.67 10.41
CA GLU A 138 2.90 11.64 11.49
C GLU A 138 1.43 11.56 11.93
N THR A 139 1.17 11.77 13.23
CA THR A 139 -0.19 11.78 13.79
C THR A 139 -1.06 12.88 13.17
N VAL A 140 -0.46 14.02 12.81
CA VAL A 140 -1.14 15.16 12.16
C VAL A 140 -1.81 14.78 10.84
N ASP A 141 -1.31 13.76 10.14
CA ASP A 141 -1.92 13.27 8.91
C ASP A 141 -3.29 12.63 9.18
N PHE A 142 -3.43 11.91 10.30
CA PHE A 142 -4.70 11.28 10.71
C PHE A 142 -5.68 12.30 11.30
N GLU A 143 -5.18 13.33 11.99
CA GLU A 143 -6.01 14.41 12.53
C GLU A 143 -6.71 15.21 11.43
N ARG A 144 -5.96 15.52 10.37
CA ARG A 144 -6.40 16.40 9.28
C ARG A 144 -7.22 15.68 8.21
N ASP A 145 -6.96 14.41 7.98
CA ASP A 145 -7.65 13.66 6.93
C ASP A 145 -9.13 13.47 7.28
N SER A 146 -10.01 13.81 6.33
CA SER A 146 -11.45 13.75 6.51
C SER A 146 -12.00 12.34 6.62
N ASP A 147 -11.25 11.34 6.17
CA ASP A 147 -11.68 9.94 6.18
C ASP A 147 -11.89 9.44 7.64
N PHE A 148 -11.21 10.07 8.61
CA PHE A 148 -11.34 9.75 10.04
C PHE A 148 -12.41 10.57 10.77
N ASN A 149 -13.22 11.39 10.08
CA ASN A 149 -14.23 12.25 10.69
C ASN A 149 -15.15 11.50 11.67
N ALA A 150 -15.56 10.27 11.31
CA ALA A 150 -16.45 9.44 12.12
C ALA A 150 -15.81 8.96 13.45
N PHE A 151 -14.48 8.97 13.54
CA PHE A 151 -13.72 8.45 14.69
C PHE A 151 -13.10 9.53 15.57
N ARG A 152 -13.27 10.82 15.26
CA ARG A 152 -12.63 11.92 16.02
C ARG A 152 -13.02 11.97 17.50
N SER A 153 -14.19 11.46 17.86
CA SER A 153 -14.64 11.37 19.26
C SER A 153 -14.41 9.99 19.87
N ASP A 154 -13.84 9.04 19.12
CA ASP A 154 -13.57 7.70 19.60
C ASP A 154 -12.34 7.70 20.53
N PRO A 155 -12.45 7.15 21.75
CA PRO A 155 -11.36 7.19 22.72
C PRO A 155 -10.12 6.42 22.28
N ASP A 156 -10.25 5.34 21.49
CA ASP A 156 -9.10 4.57 21.02
C ASP A 156 -8.38 5.31 19.89
N PHE A 157 -9.12 6.00 19.01
CA PHE A 157 -8.55 6.87 17.98
C PHE A 157 -7.78 8.04 18.62
N ILE A 158 -8.39 8.71 19.60
CA ILE A 158 -7.75 9.77 20.38
C ILE A 158 -6.47 9.23 21.03
N ARG A 159 -6.53 8.08 21.73
CA ARG A 159 -5.36 7.47 22.36
C ARG A 159 -4.20 7.26 21.37
N MET A 160 -4.50 6.76 20.17
CA MET A 160 -3.51 6.54 19.12
C MET A 160 -2.79 7.84 18.69
N LEU A 161 -3.49 8.97 18.66
CA LEU A 161 -2.90 10.27 18.28
C LEU A 161 -2.00 10.87 19.36
N TRP A 162 -2.36 10.72 20.64
CA TRP A 162 -1.64 11.36 21.74
C TRP A 162 -0.52 10.50 22.31
N GLU A 163 -0.74 9.19 22.42
CA GLU A 163 0.20 8.27 23.03
C GLU A 163 1.05 7.53 21.99
N GLY A 164 0.66 7.61 20.71
CA GLY A 164 1.23 6.82 19.63
C GLY A 164 0.84 5.34 19.73
N PRO A 165 1.36 4.49 18.82
CA PRO A 165 1.26 3.05 18.99
C PRO A 165 1.98 2.69 20.29
N ALA A 166 1.34 1.91 21.18
CA ALA A 166 2.02 1.40 22.37
C ALA A 166 3.36 0.75 21.91
N LEU A 167 4.47 1.42 22.23
CA LEU A 167 5.81 0.97 21.89
C LEU A 167 6.04 -0.28 22.74
N ASP A 168 6.02 -1.44 22.10
CA ASP A 168 6.58 -2.63 22.74
C ASP A 168 8.09 -2.40 22.86
N PRO A 169 8.66 -2.32 24.07
CA PRO A 169 10.09 -2.08 24.25
C PRO A 169 10.96 -3.13 23.57
N SER A 170 10.43 -4.33 23.26
CA SER A 170 11.13 -5.36 22.50
C SER A 170 11.35 -5.04 21.02
N LEU A 171 10.71 -3.99 20.49
CA LEU A 171 10.87 -3.48 19.13
C LEU A 171 11.88 -2.33 19.01
N ILE A 172 12.45 -1.87 20.13
CA ILE A 172 13.50 -0.85 20.17
C ILE A 172 14.85 -1.59 20.11
N PRO A 173 15.68 -1.42 19.06
CA PRO A 173 17.01 -2.01 19.02
C PRO A 173 17.84 -1.47 20.20
N SER A 174 18.46 -2.36 20.97
CA SER A 174 19.37 -1.97 22.06
C SER A 174 20.56 -1.20 21.50
N GLU A 175 20.89 -0.05 22.09
CA GLU A 175 21.98 0.86 21.68
C GLU A 175 23.41 0.26 21.72
N GLU A 176 23.58 -1.04 21.93
CA GLU A 176 24.88 -1.69 22.07
C GLU A 176 25.57 -2.08 20.74
N GLU A 177 24.94 -1.88 19.57
CA GLU A 177 25.56 -2.20 18.26
C GLU A 177 26.23 -0.99 17.55
N THR A 178 26.62 0.04 18.30
CA THR A 178 27.60 1.03 17.80
C THR A 178 28.81 1.05 18.70
N LYS A 179 29.73 0.12 18.44
CA LYS A 179 31.11 0.19 18.85
C LYS A 179 32.02 0.23 17.63
#